data_AF-A0A3B9GCY1-F1
#
_entry.id   AF-A0A3B9GCY1-F1
#
_cell.length_a   1.000
_cell.length_b   1.000
_cell.length_c   1.000
_cell.angle_alpha   90.00
_cell.angle_beta   90.00
_cell.angle_gamma   90.00
#
_symmetry.space_group_name_H-M   'P 1'
#
loop_
_entity.id
_entity.type
_entity.pdbx_description
1 polymer ?
#
loop_
_entity_poly.entity_id
_entity_poly.type
_entity_poly.pdbx_seq_one_letter_code
_entity_poly.pdbx_strand_id
1 'polypeptide(L)' 'MSKKQFDFMREILAAPSPIGLEGAMSYGVIKPTFDRIKPKSWAVQQFKGNAGIVLDTHPG' A
#
# COMPACT_ATOMS: atom_id res chain seq x y z
N MET A 1 -1.97 -16.64 13.97
CA MET A 1 -1.88 -15.79 12.76
C MET A 1 -1.73 -16.69 11.54
N SER A 2 -2.39 -16.42 10.41
CA SER A 2 -2.27 -17.30 9.23
C SER A 2 -0.88 -17.15 8.56
N LYS A 3 -0.34 -18.23 7.97
CA LYS A 3 0.98 -18.19 7.29
C LYS A 3 1.05 -17.10 6.21
N LYS A 4 -0.02 -16.95 5.42
CA LYS A 4 -0.14 -15.92 4.38
C LYS A 4 -0.03 -14.50 4.96
N GLN A 5 -0.63 -14.26 6.12
CA GLN A 5 -0.60 -12.96 6.79
C GLN A 5 0.79 -12.70 7.41
N PHE A 6 1.48 -13.73 7.89
CA PHE A 6 2.87 -13.63 8.35
C PHE A 6 3.85 -13.31 7.21
N ASP A 7 3.75 -14.05 6.10
CA ASP A 7 4.59 -13.83 4.92
C ASP A 7 4.40 -12.42 4.36
N PHE A 8 3.15 -11.93 4.31
CA PHE A 8 2.86 -10.55 3.90
C PHE A 8 3.44 -9.49 4.86
N MET A 9 3.31 -9.66 6.17
CA MET A 9 3.93 -8.74 7.13
C MET A 9 5.45 -8.71 7.00
N ARG A 10 6.07 -9.84 6.66
CA ARG A 10 7.52 -9.91 6.40
C ARG A 10 7.91 -9.12 5.15
N GLU A 11 7.11 -9.16 4.09
CA GLU A 11 7.32 -8.34 2.89
C GLU A 11 7.23 -6.84 3.20
N ILE A 12 6.25 -6.42 4.02
CA ILE A 12 6.13 -5.02 4.46
C ILE A 12 7.37 -4.56 5.22
N LEU A 13 7.84 -5.36 6.19
CA LEU A 13 8.98 -5.00 7.03
C LEU A 13 10.32 -5.05 6.30
N ALA A 14 10.42 -5.85 5.24
CA ALA A 14 11.60 -5.92 4.38
C ALA A 14 11.68 -4.74 3.38
N ALA A 15 10.57 -4.03 3.17
CA ALA A 15 10.53 -2.89 2.28
C ALA A 15 11.40 -1.75 2.81
N PRO A 16 12.31 -1.18 2.01
CA PRO A 16 13.07 -0.01 2.43
C PRO A 16 12.12 1.18 2.64
N SER A 17 12.10 1.74 3.86
CA SER A 17 11.37 2.96 4.19
C SER A 17 12.22 3.92 5.02
N PRO A 18 13.29 4.48 4.44
CA PRO A 18 14.05 5.54 5.11
C PRO A 18 13.12 6.74 5.39
N ILE A 19 13.37 7.43 6.49
CA ILE A 19 12.68 8.69 6.82
C ILE A 19 12.94 9.70 5.68
N GLY A 20 11.87 10.29 5.13
CA GLY A 20 11.92 11.20 3.97
C GLY A 20 11.91 10.50 2.60
N LEU A 21 11.89 9.16 2.57
CA LEU A 21 11.79 8.33 1.35
C LEU A 21 10.67 7.29 1.46
N GLU A 22 9.59 7.65 2.16
CA GLU A 22 8.43 6.79 2.41
C GLU A 22 7.72 6.37 1.11
N GLY A 23 7.94 7.09 0.01
CA GLY A 23 7.43 6.76 -1.32
C GLY A 23 7.81 5.34 -1.77
N ALA A 24 8.98 4.83 -1.37
CA ALA A 24 9.38 3.45 -1.70
C ALA A 24 8.41 2.42 -1.08
N MET A 25 7.98 2.62 0.16
CA MET A 25 7.00 1.76 0.83
C MET A 25 5.60 1.97 0.25
N SER A 26 5.14 3.23 0.15
CA SER A 26 3.78 3.55 -0.32
C SER A 26 3.54 3.07 -1.75
N TYR A 27 4.45 3.35 -2.67
CA TYR A 27 4.28 3.05 -4.09
C TYR A 27 4.83 1.67 -4.49
N GLY A 28 5.87 1.18 -3.81
CA GLY A 28 6.50 -0.10 -4.12
C GLY A 28 5.83 -1.31 -3.47
N VAL A 29 5.15 -1.13 -2.33
CA VAL A 29 4.60 -2.26 -1.56
C VAL A 29 3.11 -2.10 -1.27
N ILE A 30 2.70 -0.95 -0.71
CA ILE A 30 1.31 -0.78 -0.25
C ILE A 30 0.35 -0.62 -1.43
N LYS A 31 0.62 0.31 -2.36
CA LYS A 31 -0.24 0.53 -3.53
C LYS A 31 -0.42 -0.76 -4.38
N PRO A 32 0.63 -1.51 -4.75
CA PRO A 32 0.46 -2.77 -5.48
C PRO A 32 -0.35 -3.80 -4.72
N THR A 33 -0.21 -3.85 -3.39
CA THR A 33 -1.02 -4.74 -2.56
C THR A 33 -2.49 -4.34 -2.58
N PHE A 34 -2.79 -3.06 -2.42
CA PHE A 34 -4.17 -2.55 -2.47
C PHE A 34 -4.80 -2.78 -3.85
N ASP A 35 -4.06 -2.52 -4.92
CA ASP A 35 -4.53 -2.79 -6.29
C ASP A 35 -4.84 -4.28 -6.51
N ARG A 36 -4.11 -5.19 -5.84
CA ARG A 36 -4.34 -6.64 -5.91
C ARG A 36 -5.57 -7.11 -5.12
N ILE A 37 -5.87 -6.50 -3.96
CA ILE A 37 -6.91 -6.99 -3.05
C ILE A 37 -8.23 -6.22 -3.15
N LYS A 38 -8.21 -5.00 -3.70
CA LYS A 38 -9.39 -4.13 -3.70
C LYS A 38 -10.51 -4.73 -4.56
N PRO A 39 -11.78 -4.62 -4.12
CA PRO A 39 -12.92 -4.79 -5.01
C PRO A 39 -12.83 -3.87 -6.23
N LYS A 40 -13.46 -4.26 -7.36
CA LYS A 40 -13.48 -3.45 -8.58
C LYS A 40 -14.10 -2.07 -8.38
N SER A 41 -15.04 -1.95 -7.44
CA SER A 41 -15.71 -0.70 -7.09
C SER A 41 -14.85 0.26 -6.26
N TRP A 42 -13.71 -0.19 -5.70
CA TRP A 42 -12.83 0.64 -4.87
C TRP A 42 -11.71 1.26 -5.72
N ALA A 43 -11.14 2.36 -5.26
CA ALA A 43 -10.02 3.04 -5.91
C ALA A 43 -8.83 3.22 -4.97
N VAL A 44 -7.62 3.27 -5.53
CA VAL A 44 -6.43 3.71 -4.78
C VAL A 44 -6.05 5.09 -5.29
N GLN A 45 -6.16 6.08 -4.41
CA GLN A 45 -5.82 7.47 -4.70
C GLN A 45 -4.42 7.79 -4.18
N GLN A 46 -3.65 8.54 -4.98
CA GLN A 46 -2.35 9.06 -4.58
C GLN A 46 -2.41 10.58 -4.48
N PHE A 47 -1.77 11.15 -3.46
CA PHE A 47 -1.67 12.60 -3.33
C PHE A 47 -0.46 13.14 -4.11
N LYS A 48 -0.59 14.37 -4.61
CA LYS A 48 0.54 15.12 -5.16
C LYS A 48 1.22 15.89 -4.03
N GLY A 49 2.54 15.80 -3.93
CA GLY A 49 3.34 16.55 -2.95
C GLY A 49 3.71 15.78 -1.67
N ASN A 50 3.22 14.55 -1.47
CA ASN A 50 3.68 13.64 -0.43
C ASN A 50 3.48 12.17 -0.82
N ALA A 51 4.04 11.25 -0.03
CA ALA A 51 3.96 9.80 -0.24
C ALA A 51 2.64 9.16 0.24
N GLY A 52 1.63 9.95 0.58
CA GLY A 52 0.34 9.47 1.07
C GLY A 52 -0.48 8.78 -0.02
N ILE A 53 -1.15 7.71 0.36
CA ILE A 53 -2.13 7.00 -0.47
C ILE A 53 -3.38 6.67 0.34
N VAL A 54 -4.53 6.60 -0.33
CA VAL A 54 -5.82 6.25 0.27
C VAL A 54 -6.44 5.10 -0.52
N LEU A 55 -6.94 4.09 0.20
CA LEU A 55 -7.85 3.11 -0.36
C LEU A 55 -9.28 3.62 -0.18
N ASP A 56 -9.85 4.11 -1.26
CA ASP A 56 -11.20 4.65 -1.33
C ASP A 56 -12.20 3.53 -1.56
N THR A 57 -13.07 3.30 -0.58
CA THR A 57 -14.06 2.22 -0.58
C THR A 57 -15.38 2.62 -1.25
N HIS A 58 -15.54 3.90 -1.59
CA HIS A 58 -16.71 4.43 -2.30
C HIS A 58 -16.31 5.61 -3.20
N PRO A 59 -15.50 5.36 -4.24
CA PRO A 59 -15.07 6.41 -5.15
C PRO A 59 -16.25 6.93 -5.98
N GLY A 60 -16.54 8.22 -5.82
CA GLY A 60 -17.66 8.94 -6.44
C GLY A 60 -17.69 10.39 -6.02
#